data_AF-A0A994J5G4-F1
#
_entry.id   AF-A0A994J5G4-F1
#
_cell.length_a   1.000
_cell.length_b   1.000
_cell.length_c   1.000
_cell.angle_alpha   90.00
_cell.angle_beta   90.00
_cell.angle_gamma   90.00
#
_symmetry.space_group_name_H-M   'P 1'
#
loop_
_entity.id
_entity.type
_entity.pdbx_description
1 polymer ?
#
loop_
_entity_poly.entity_id
_entity_poly.type
_entity_poly.pdbx_seq_one_letter_code
_entity_poly.pdbx_strand_id
1 'polypeptide(L)' 'MPVKKTDTDRALSLLEEYCKKLRKPEEQLLKNAVKKVMGIFKSSLFQALLVETGFHHVDQAGLELLSL' A
#
# COMPACT_ATOMS: atom_id res chain seq x y z
N MET A 1 13.69 -3.91 -7.15
CA MET A 1 13.42 -4.29 -5.74
C MET A 1 11.96 -4.73 -5.67
N PRO A 2 11.67 -5.98 -5.26
CA PRO A 2 10.29 -6.44 -5.07
C PRO A 2 9.63 -5.71 -3.88
N VAL A 3 8.38 -5.31 -4.04
CA VAL A 3 7.57 -4.64 -3.01
C VAL A 3 6.81 -5.70 -2.23
N LYS A 4 7.16 -5.86 -0.95
CA LYS A 4 6.47 -6.83 -0.10
C LYS A 4 5.05 -6.39 0.15
N LYS A 5 4.12 -7.34 0.31
CA LYS A 5 2.73 -7.00 0.71
C LYS A 5 2.71 -6.21 2.02
N THR A 6 3.60 -6.58 2.95
CA THR A 6 3.82 -5.88 4.22
C THR A 6 4.24 -4.43 4.04
N ASP A 7 4.97 -4.10 2.97
CA ASP A 7 5.40 -2.72 2.69
C ASP A 7 4.21 -1.85 2.27
N THR A 8 3.31 -2.39 1.43
CA THR A 8 2.06 -1.72 1.05
C THR A 8 1.17 -1.48 2.25
N ASP A 9 0.96 -2.49 3.11
CA ASP A 9 0.14 -2.37 4.32
C ASP A 9 0.72 -1.35 5.31
N ARG A 10 2.05 -1.33 5.46
CA ARG A 10 2.75 -0.35 6.29
C ARG A 10 2.64 1.05 5.71
N ALA A 11 2.80 1.22 4.40
CA ALA A 11 2.66 2.52 3.73
C ALA A 11 1.23 3.06 3.87
N LEU A 12 0.21 2.22 3.70
CA LEU A 12 -1.19 2.59 3.92
C LEU A 12 -1.45 3.05 5.36
N SER A 13 -0.90 2.34 6.35
CA SER A 13 -1.02 2.72 7.77
C SER A 13 -0.39 4.08 8.06
N LEU A 14 0.78 4.37 7.49
CA LEU A 14 1.45 5.66 7.64
C LEU A 14 0.65 6.81 7.00
N LEU A 15 0.06 6.57 5.83
CA LEU A 15 -0.79 7.55 5.15
C LEU A 15 -2.08 7.83 5.95
N GLU A 16 -2.67 6.80 6.58
CA GLU A 16 -3.79 6.97 7.50
C GLU A 16 -3.45 7.85 8.70
N GLU A 17 -2.28 7.62 9.32
CA GLU A 17 -1.80 8.43 10.42
C GLU A 17 -1.54 9.89 9.99
N TYR A 18 -0.93 10.07 8.82
CA TYR A 18 -0.72 11.39 8.23
C TYR A 18 -2.05 12.14 8.02
N CYS A 19 -3.07 11.47 7.47
CA CYS A 19 -4.41 12.06 7.33
C CYS A 19 -5.07 12.45 8.66
N LYS A 20 -4.76 11.77 9.78
CA LYS A 20 -5.25 12.15 11.13
C LYS A 20 -4.57 13.42 11.65
N LYS A 21 -3.34 13.69 11.21
CA LYS A 21 -2.56 14.89 11.56
C LYS A 21 -3.00 16.13 10.76
N LEU A 22 -3.50 15.95 9.53
CA LEU A 22 -4.08 17.03 8.72
C LEU A 22 -5.47 17.45 9.25
N ARG A 23 -5.50 18.54 10.00
CA ARG A 23 -6.71 19.08 10.65
C ARG A 23 -7.11 20.46 10.14
N LYS A 24 -6.21 21.17 9.45
CA LYS A 24 -6.47 22.53 9.00
C LYS A 24 -7.38 22.52 7.76
N PRO A 25 -8.21 23.56 7.56
CA PRO A 25 -9.05 23.66 6.38
C PRO A 25 -8.25 23.78 5.08
N GLU A 26 -7.07 24.42 5.10
CA GLU A 26 -6.22 24.56 3.91
C GLU A 26 -5.63 23.20 3.45
N GLU A 27 -5.54 22.23 4.37
CA GLU A 27 -4.97 20.91 4.14
C GLU A 27 -5.99 19.89 3.59
N GLN A 28 -7.27 20.25 3.46
CA GLN A 28 -8.32 19.29 3.05
C GLN A 28 -8.13 18.78 1.62
N LEU A 29 -7.60 19.62 0.71
CA LEU A 29 -7.28 19.20 -0.65
C LEU A 29 -6.21 18.10 -0.65
N LEU A 30 -5.13 18.29 0.11
CA LEU A 30 -4.08 17.30 0.27
C LEU A 30 -4.61 16.02 0.92
N LYS A 31 -5.41 16.15 1.99
CA LYS A 31 -6.05 15.01 2.67
C LYS A 31 -6.92 14.20 1.72
N ASN A 32 -7.67 14.85 0.84
CA ASN A 32 -8.49 14.18 -0.16
C ASN A 32 -7.65 13.51 -1.24
N ALA A 33 -6.55 14.12 -1.69
CA ALA A 33 -5.62 13.51 -2.64
C ALA A 33 -4.98 12.24 -2.05
N VAL A 34 -4.50 12.31 -0.81
CA VAL A 34 -3.91 11.15 -0.10
C VAL A 34 -4.92 10.02 0.06
N LYS A 35 -6.17 10.33 0.44
CA LYS A 35 -7.24 9.32 0.52
C LYS A 35 -7.53 8.64 -0.82
N LYS A 36 -7.51 9.38 -1.93
CA LYS A 36 -7.67 8.81 -3.28
C LYS A 36 -6.55 7.83 -3.61
N VAL A 37 -5.30 8.21 -3.33
CA VAL A 37 -4.13 7.33 -3.51
C VAL A 37 -4.30 6.06 -2.67
N MET A 38 -4.63 6.18 -1.39
CA MET A 38 -4.88 5.00 -0.55
C MET A 38 -6.00 4.10 -1.09
N GLY A 39 -7.07 4.68 -1.64
CA GLY A 39 -8.15 3.93 -2.28
C GLY A 39 -7.68 3.13 -3.51
N ILE A 40 -6.79 3.71 -4.31
CA ILE A 40 -6.16 3.02 -5.45
C ILE A 40 -5.34 1.82 -4.96
N PHE A 41 -4.49 2.01 -3.95
CA PHE A 41 -3.68 0.92 -3.38
C PHE A 41 -4.53 -0.19 -2.72
N LYS A 42 -5.71 0.14 -2.18
CA LYS A 42 -6.66 -0.84 -1.64
C LYS A 42 -7.51 -1.54 -2.70
N SER A 43 -7.50 -1.08 -3.96
CA SER A 43 -8.27 -1.69 -5.04
C SER A 43 -7.75 -3.08 -5.40
N SER A 44 -8.65 -4.05 -5.55
CA SER A 44 -8.32 -5.41 -5.99
C SER A 44 -7.66 -5.44 -7.36
N LEU A 45 -8.07 -4.54 -8.26
CA LEU A 45 -7.45 -4.40 -9.59
C LEU A 45 -5.98 -3.97 -9.46
N PHE A 46 -5.69 -2.96 -8.63
CA PHE A 46 -4.33 -2.47 -8.46
C PHE A 46 -3.44 -3.52 -7.76
N GLN A 47 -3.97 -4.23 -6.76
CA GLN A 47 -3.26 -5.34 -6.12
C GLN A 47 -2.94 -6.46 -7.12
N ALA A 48 -3.88 -6.81 -8.00
CA ALA A 48 -3.65 -7.80 -9.06
C ALA A 48 -2.55 -7.34 -10.03
N LEU A 49 -2.58 -6.07 -10.46
CA LEU A 49 -1.54 -5.49 -11.31
C LEU A 49 -0.16 -5.53 -10.64
N LEU A 50 -0.06 -5.25 -9.34
CA LEU A 50 1.20 -5.34 -8.58
C LEU A 50 1.74 -6.78 -8.48
N VAL A 51 0.85 -7.77 -8.43
CA VAL A 51 1.23 -9.20 -8.46
C VAL A 51 1.70 -9.60 -9.87
N GLU A 52 0.95 -9.22 -10.90
CA GLU A 52 1.26 -9.53 -12.31
C GLU A 52 2.58 -8.90 -12.76
N THR A 53 2.84 -7.66 -12.36
CA THR A 53 4.09 -6.94 -12.66
C THR A 53 5.28 -7.42 -11.81
N GLY A 54 5.10 -8.46 -11.00
CA GLY A 54 6.16 -9.06 -10.19
C GLY A 54 6.58 -8.23 -8.97
N PHE A 55 5.89 -7.13 -8.67
CA PHE A 55 6.19 -6.31 -7.52
C PHE A 55 5.85 -7.03 -6.21
N HIS A 56 4.74 -7.79 -6.13
CA HIS A 56 4.34 -8.52 -4.91
C HIS A 56 4.90 -9.95 -4.74
N HIS A 57 5.73 -10.44 -5.66
CA HIS A 57 6.01 -11.88 -5.81
C HIS A 57 6.96 -12.52 -4.76
N VAL A 58 7.59 -11.77 -3.84
CA VAL A 58 8.81 -12.27 -3.16
C VAL A 58 8.65 -12.73 -1.69
N ASP A 59 7.44 -12.76 -1.11
CA ASP A 59 7.28 -13.32 0.26
C ASP A 59 6.59 -14.69 0.31
N GLN A 60 5.86 -15.12 -0.72
CA GLN A 60 5.13 -16.38 -0.67
C GLN A 60 5.95 -17.58 -1.17
N ALA A 61 6.83 -17.40 -2.16
CA ALA A 61 7.71 -18.47 -2.64
C ALA A 61 8.91 -18.74 -1.72
N GLY A 62 9.36 -17.74 -0.94
CA GLY A 62 10.50 -17.88 -0.03
C GLY A 62 10.18 -18.60 1.28
N LEU A 63 8.92 -18.59 1.72
CA LEU A 63 8.48 -19.26 2.95
C LEU A 63 8.14 -20.76 2.74
N GLU A 64 7.63 -21.13 1.56
CA GLU A 64 7.36 -22.54 1.21
C GLU A 64 8.66 -23.34 1.03
N LEU A 65 9.74 -22.72 0.50
CA LEU A 65 11.05 -23.37 0.33
C LEU A 65 11.84 -23.53 1.64
N LEU A 66 11.51 -22.79 2.70
CA LEU A 66 12.12 -22.93 4.03
C LEU A 66 11.37 -23.94 4.92
N SER A 67 10.22 -24.43 4.48
CA SER A 67 9.43 -25.45 5.18
C SER A 67 9.66 -26.87 4.62
N LEU A 68 10.61 -27.04 3.69
CA LEU A 68 11.05 -28.32 3.11
C LEU A 68 12.46 -28.69 3.57
#